data_AF-A0A399WTW6-F1
#
_entry.id   AF-A0A399WTW6-F1
#
_cell.length_a   1.000
_cell.length_b   1.000
_cell.length_c   1.000
_cell.angle_alpha   90.00
_cell.angle_beta   90.00
_cell.angle_gamma   90.00
#
_symmetry.space_group_name_H-M   'P 1'
#
loop_
_entity.id
_entity.type
_entity.pdbx_description
1 polymer ?
#
loop_
_entity_poly.entity_id
_entity_poly.type
_entity_poly.pdbx_seq_one_letter_code
_entity_poly.pdbx_strand_id
1 'polypeptide(L)'
;MNSTEYTTLGLLPVGSRIVVRSRVDWRHAAIARVAEDKVVLTVHSPSGYSYRLRRGLDAEVCYDGEIAVLLSDHKDNWRKNFSPLDPRW
;
A
#
# COMPACT_ATOMS: atom_id res chain seq x y z
N MET A 1 18.13 -7.57 13.24
CA MET A 1 16.77 -7.12 13.57
C MET A 1 16.50 -5.92 12.68
N ASN A 2 15.64 -6.05 11.67
CA ASN A 2 15.28 -4.89 10.85
C ASN A 2 14.32 -4.05 11.66
N SER A 3 14.68 -2.80 11.93
CA SER A 3 13.82 -1.82 12.56
C SER A 3 12.59 -1.62 11.68
N THR A 4 11.40 -1.88 12.20
CA THR A 4 10.16 -1.52 11.51
C THR A 4 9.98 -0.02 11.62
N GLU A 5 10.21 0.70 10.52
CA GLU A 5 9.98 2.15 10.47
C GLU A 5 8.50 2.43 10.17
N TYR A 6 7.98 3.48 10.80
CA TYR A 6 6.59 3.91 10.66
C TYR A 6 6.52 5.34 10.14
N THR A 7 5.48 5.61 9.34
CA THR A 7 5.11 6.94 8.86
C THR A 7 3.59 7.01 8.66
N THR A 8 3.09 8.09 8.07
CA THR A 8 1.68 8.24 7.72
C THR A 8 1.52 8.54 6.23
N LEU A 9 0.35 8.23 5.68
CA LEU A 9 0.07 8.47 4.27
C LEU A 9 0.27 9.94 3.84
N GLY A 10 -0.05 10.90 4.69
CA GLY A 10 0.06 12.33 4.39
C GLY A 10 1.49 12.82 4.19
N LEU A 11 2.48 12.10 4.73
CA LEU A 11 3.89 12.44 4.58
C LEU A 11 4.53 11.84 3.31
N LEU A 12 3.82 10.94 2.62
CA LEU A 12 4.32 10.30 1.42
C LEU A 12 4.02 11.13 0.17
N PRO A 13 4.97 11.28 -0.77
CA PRO A 13 4.75 12.05 -1.98
C PRO A 13 3.75 11.37 -2.93
N VAL A 14 3.12 12.17 -3.79
CA VAL A 14 2.34 11.67 -4.92
C VAL A 14 3.22 10.79 -5.81
N GLY A 15 2.69 9.65 -6.24
CA GLY A 15 3.40 8.61 -6.99
C GLY A 15 4.00 7.50 -6.13
N SER A 16 4.08 7.68 -4.81
CA SER A 16 4.58 6.64 -3.89
C SER A 16 3.82 5.33 -4.07
N ARG A 17 4.55 4.22 -4.16
CA ARG A 17 3.99 2.87 -4.25
C ARG A 17 3.79 2.31 -2.86
N ILE A 18 2.60 1.79 -2.63
CA ILE A 18 2.20 1.25 -1.33
C ILE A 18 1.39 -0.03 -1.51
N VAL A 19 1.59 -0.98 -0.62
CA VAL A 19 0.78 -2.20 -0.53
C VAL A 19 -0.42 -1.93 0.36
N VAL A 20 -1.63 -2.25 -0.11
CA VAL A 20 -2.88 -2.03 0.60
C VAL A 20 -3.71 -3.30 0.67
N ARG A 21 -4.45 -3.47 1.76
CA ARG A 21 -5.44 -4.54 1.88
C ARG A 21 -6.73 -4.15 1.15
N SER A 22 -7.12 -4.94 0.16
CA SER A 22 -8.46 -4.87 -0.46
C SER A 22 -9.47 -5.67 0.37
N ARG A 23 -10.65 -6.00 -0.17
CA ARG A 23 -11.58 -6.93 0.50
C ARG A 23 -11.09 -8.39 0.43
N VAL A 24 -10.44 -8.79 -0.65
CA VAL A 24 -10.18 -10.21 -0.97
C VAL A 24 -8.70 -10.59 -1.02
N ASP A 25 -7.83 -9.62 -1.28
CA ASP A 25 -6.38 -9.80 -1.40
C ASP A 25 -5.59 -8.55 -0.95
N TRP A 26 -4.28 -8.63 -0.97
CA TRP A 26 -3.37 -7.48 -0.90
C TRP A 26 -3.03 -6.99 -2.31
N ARG A 27 -2.90 -5.67 -2.50
CA ARG A 27 -2.70 -5.05 -3.81
C ARG A 27 -1.68 -3.93 -3.77
N HIS A 28 -1.05 -3.70 -4.91
CA HIS A 28 -0.33 -2.46 -5.13
C HIS A 28 -1.30 -1.30 -5.37
N ALA A 29 -0.96 -0.17 -4.77
CA ALA A 29 -1.57 1.11 -5.02
C ALA A 29 -0.49 2.18 -5.20
N ALA A 30 -0.88 3.30 -5.81
CA ALA A 30 -0.07 4.50 -5.87
C ALA A 30 -0.83 5.67 -5.25
N ILE A 31 -0.11 6.56 -4.56
CA ILE A 31 -0.68 7.84 -4.15
C ILE A 31 -0.96 8.66 -5.41
N ALA A 32 -2.23 8.87 -5.72
CA ALA A 32 -2.66 9.65 -6.87
C ALA A 32 -2.79 11.14 -6.54
N ARG A 33 -3.13 11.46 -5.29
CA ARG A 33 -3.28 12.83 -4.80
C ARG A 33 -3.18 12.87 -3.27
N VAL A 34 -2.52 13.89 -2.75
CA VAL A 34 -2.63 14.32 -1.36
C VAL A 34 -3.42 15.64 -1.35
N ALA A 35 -4.50 15.69 -0.58
CA ALA A 35 -5.33 16.88 -0.37
C ALA A 35 -5.25 17.28 1.12
N GLU A 36 -5.89 18.39 1.49
CA GLU A 36 -5.86 18.90 2.86
C GLU A 36 -6.46 17.94 3.90
N ASP A 37 -7.45 17.13 3.52
CA ASP A 37 -8.19 16.25 4.43
C ASP A 37 -7.97 14.76 4.17
N LYS A 38 -7.33 14.39 3.05
CA LYS A 38 -7.24 12.99 2.63
C LYS A 38 -6.13 12.71 1.64
N VAL A 39 -5.73 11.44 1.61
CA VAL A 39 -4.95 10.84 0.53
C VAL A 39 -5.86 9.99 -0.37
N VAL A 40 -5.68 10.15 -1.68
CA VAL A 40 -6.34 9.33 -2.69
C VAL A 40 -5.31 8.37 -3.28
N LEU A 41 -5.60 7.09 -3.17
CA LEU A 41 -4.81 5.99 -3.71
C LEU A 41 -5.49 5.44 -4.96
N THR A 42 -4.74 5.22 -6.04
CA THR A 42 -5.19 4.41 -7.18
C THR A 42 -4.74 2.98 -6.93
N VAL A 43 -5.70 2.06 -6.82
CA VAL A 43 -5.46 0.62 -6.61
C VAL A 43 -5.70 -0.13 -7.91
N HIS A 44 -4.73 -0.95 -8.32
CA HIS A 44 -4.82 -1.76 -9.53
C HIS A 44 -5.44 -3.13 -9.21
N SER A 45 -6.48 -3.53 -9.94
CA SER A 45 -7.09 -4.85 -9.79
C SER A 45 -6.52 -5.86 -10.80
N PRO A 46 -6.52 -7.17 -10.45
CA PRO A 46 -6.13 -8.22 -11.40
C PRO A 46 -6.98 -8.27 -12.67
N SER A 47 -8.21 -7.73 -12.62
CA SER A 47 -9.13 -7.66 -13.77
C SER A 47 -8.78 -6.56 -14.79
N GLY A 48 -7.63 -5.87 -14.63
CA GLY A 48 -7.21 -4.78 -15.52
C GLY A 48 -7.86 -3.42 -15.22
N TYR A 49 -8.83 -3.38 -14.30
CA TYR A 49 -9.43 -2.14 -13.84
C TYR A 49 -8.59 -1.48 -12.73
N SER A 50 -8.89 -0.21 -12.46
CA SER A 50 -8.35 0.50 -11.31
C SER A 50 -9.47 1.21 -10.57
N TYR A 51 -9.37 1.29 -9.26
CA TYR A 51 -10.32 2.00 -8.42
C TYR A 51 -9.60 2.92 -7.44
N ARG A 52 -10.34 3.88 -6.88
CA ARG A 52 -9.79 4.85 -5.93
C ARG A 52 -10.14 4.45 -4.50
N LEU A 53 -9.13 4.47 -3.64
CA LEU A 53 -9.28 4.32 -2.20
C LEU A 53 -8.95 5.66 -1.54
N ARG A 54 -9.81 6.11 -0.61
CA ARG A 54 -9.59 7.34 0.15
C ARG A 54 -9.24 7.00 1.59
N ARG A 55 -8.25 7.68 2.14
CA ARG A 55 -7.76 7.49 3.52
C ARG A 55 -7.43 8.83 4.16
N GLY A 56 -7.45 8.87 5.48
CA GLY A 56 -6.96 10.01 6.26
C GLY A 56 -5.45 10.21 6.06
N LEU A 57 -4.98 11.42 6.34
CA LEU A 57 -3.56 11.77 6.28
C LEU A 57 -2.73 11.03 7.34
N ASP A 58 -3.37 10.72 8.46
CA ASP A 58 -2.83 10.05 9.64
C ASP A 58 -2.79 8.51 9.51
N ALA A 59 -3.36 7.96 8.42
CA ALA A 59 -3.38 6.52 8.22
C ALA A 59 -1.95 5.96 8.21
N GLU A 60 -1.70 5.03 9.12
CA GLU A 60 -0.36 4.51 9.41
C GLU A 60 0.19 3.65 8.27
N VAL A 61 1.45 3.88 7.97
CA VAL A 61 2.22 3.12 6.99
C VAL A 61 3.42 2.53 7.70
N CYS A 62 3.62 1.24 7.51
CA CYS A 62 4.74 0.48 8.01
C CYS A 62 5.67 0.12 6.85
N TYR A 63 6.98 0.21 7.06
CA TYR A 63 7.97 -0.27 6.11
C TYR A 63 8.38 -1.70 6.43
N ASP A 64 8.13 -2.59 5.47
CA ASP A 64 8.61 -3.97 5.50
C ASP A 64 9.76 -4.12 4.48
N GLY A 65 10.98 -3.81 4.94
CA GLY A 65 12.11 -3.55 4.05
C GLY A 65 11.90 -2.25 3.27
N GLU A 66 12.03 -2.29 1.94
CA GLU A 66 11.79 -1.12 1.07
C GLU A 66 10.32 -0.97 0.67
N ILE A 67 9.45 -1.87 1.13
CA ILE A 67 8.04 -1.90 0.74
C ILE A 67 7.21 -1.17 1.79
N ALA A 68 6.61 -0.05 1.39
CA ALA A 68 5.61 0.64 2.17
C ALA A 68 4.29 -0.17 2.19
N VAL A 69 3.75 -0.40 3.38
CA VAL A 69 2.51 -1.16 3.60
C VAL A 69 1.55 -0.32 4.42
N LEU A 70 0.37 -0.04 3.86
CA LEU A 70 -0.72 0.59 4.60
C LEU A 70 -1.24 -0.39 5.65
N LEU A 71 -1.20 -0.01 6.92
CA LEU A 71 -1.67 -0.88 8.00
C LEU A 71 -3.15 -1.19 7.86
N SER A 72 -3.50 -2.41 8.24
CA SER A 72 -4.86 -2.93 8.20
C SER A 72 -5.05 -3.90 9.36
N ASP A 73 -6.24 -3.88 9.95
CA ASP A 73 -6.62 -4.80 11.05
C ASP A 73 -6.79 -6.27 10.60
N HIS A 74 -6.55 -6.56 9.31
CA HIS A 74 -6.70 -7.90 8.78
C HIS A 74 -5.54 -8.79 9.24
N LYS A 75 -5.85 -10.03 9.66
CA LYS A 75 -4.87 -11.02 10.15
C LYS A 75 -3.96 -11.61 9.06
N ASP A 76 -4.14 -11.23 7.80
CA ASP A 76 -3.44 -11.85 6.68
C ASP A 76 -2.16 -11.08 6.38
N ASN A 77 -1.06 -11.79 6.12
CA ASN A 77 0.21 -11.19 5.76
C ASN A 77 0.30 -10.94 4.25
N TRP A 78 0.55 -9.70 3.87
CA TRP A 78 0.72 -9.29 2.47
C TRP A 78 1.76 -10.11 1.71
N ARG A 79 2.84 -10.55 2.38
CA ARG A 79 3.92 -11.35 1.78
C ARG A 79 3.44 -12.65 1.15
N LYS A 80 2.34 -13.23 1.65
CA LYS A 80 1.79 -14.49 1.11
C LYS A 80 1.05 -14.29 -0.22
N ASN A 81 0.70 -13.05 -0.57
CA ASN A 81 -0.04 -12.72 -1.78
C ASN A 81 0.85 -12.40 -2.99
N PHE A 82 2.16 -12.18 -2.77
CA PHE A 82 3.09 -11.85 -3.85
C PHE A 82 3.87 -13.08 -4.26
N SER A 83 3.99 -13.30 -5.57
CA SER A 83 4.91 -14.30 -6.09
C SER A 83 6.33 -13.88 -5.71
N PRO A 84 7.17 -14.81 -5.22
CA PRO A 84 8.60 -14.57 -5.26
C PRO A 84 8.99 -14.24 -6.70
N LEU A 85 9.92 -13.30 -6.85
CA LEU A 85 10.58 -13.07 -8.13
C LEU A 85 11.18 -14.41 -8.57
N ASP A 86 10.77 -14.93 -9.74
CA ASP A 86 11.40 -16.10 -10.34
C ASP A 86 12.55 -15.59 -11.22
N PRO A 87 13.82 -15.72 -10.79
CA PRO A 87 14.96 -15.17 -11.52
C PRO A 87 15.24 -15.91 -12.84
N ARG A 88 14.47 -16.96 -13.16
CA ARG A 88 14.57 -17.70 -14.43
C ARG A 88 13.85 -16.99 -15.58
N TRP A 89 13.11 -15.91 -15.31
CA TRP A 89 12.37 -15.10 -16.27
C TRP A 89 12.94 -13.69 -16.34
#